data_AF-A0A1I1I0H9-F1
#
_entry.id   AF-A0A1I1I0H9-F1
#
_cell.length_a   1.000
_cell.length_b   1.000
_cell.length_c   1.000
_cell.angle_alpha   90.00
_cell.angle_beta   90.00
_cell.angle_gamma   90.00
#
_symmetry.space_group_name_H-M   'P 1'
#
loop_
_entity.id
_entity.type
_entity.pdbx_description
1 polymer ?
#
loop_
_entity_poly.entity_id
_entity_poly.type
_entity_poly.pdbx_seq_one_letter_code
_entity_poly.pdbx_strand_id
1 'polypeptide(L)'
;MDLDAARELARELMDEHGLRGWRLELDRAKRRAGICRHHQQVIGLSGPITRLHPEAEVRDTILHEIAHALAGPRAGHGPAWVAVARRIGCSAERCVPVDAPAVPGAWVGICPQGHTADRHRRPERVLLCAVCRRRPTQERIFEWLHHGRAAAMHPNYVHELQALLEGRRLVRLGPGCRARITVPGRFHGRVGTVVRSGRTKVAVRVKEGVLEVAHAGVEPA
;
A
#
# COMPACT_ATOMS: atom_id res chain seq x y z
N MET A 1 3.13 1.22 22.86
CA MET A 1 2.49 0.52 23.98
C MET A 1 2.75 -0.97 23.85
N ASP A 2 2.84 -1.73 24.95
CA ASP A 2 2.90 -3.19 24.86
C ASP A 2 1.59 -3.78 24.28
N LEU A 3 1.67 -4.92 23.59
CA LEU A 3 0.50 -5.50 22.91
C LEU A 3 -0.51 -6.15 23.84
N ASP A 4 -0.08 -6.68 24.97
CA ASP A 4 -0.98 -7.28 25.94
C ASP A 4 -1.72 -6.19 26.72
N ALA A 5 -1.00 -5.14 27.13
CA ALA A 5 -1.63 -3.94 27.69
C ALA A 5 -2.63 -3.30 26.71
N ALA A 6 -2.29 -3.23 25.41
CA ALA A 6 -3.22 -2.72 24.40
C ALA A 6 -4.46 -3.61 24.21
N ARG A 7 -4.32 -4.94 24.37
CA ARG A 7 -5.45 -5.87 24.35
C ARG A 7 -6.37 -5.66 25.54
N GLU A 8 -5.81 -5.52 26.72
CA GLU A 8 -6.56 -5.27 27.96
C GLU A 8 -7.35 -3.97 27.84
N LEU A 9 -6.67 -2.86 27.49
CA LEU A 9 -7.29 -1.56 27.27
C LEU A 9 -8.41 -1.63 26.21
N ALA A 10 -8.15 -2.30 25.07
CA ALA A 10 -9.15 -2.44 24.03
C ALA A 10 -10.37 -3.24 24.51
N ARG A 11 -10.13 -4.32 25.26
CA ARG A 11 -11.20 -5.16 25.80
C ARG A 11 -12.08 -4.38 26.77
N GLU A 12 -11.46 -3.66 27.71
CA GLU A 12 -12.13 -2.81 28.70
C GLU A 12 -13.01 -1.76 28.02
N LEU A 13 -12.45 -0.99 27.08
CA LEU A 13 -13.20 0.05 26.37
C LEU A 13 -14.34 -0.51 25.52
N MET A 14 -14.11 -1.65 24.86
CA MET A 14 -15.17 -2.32 24.11
C MET A 14 -16.30 -2.78 25.06
N ASP A 15 -15.98 -3.28 26.26
CA ASP A 15 -16.99 -3.72 27.23
C ASP A 15 -17.74 -2.54 27.86
N GLU A 16 -17.04 -1.45 28.16
CA GLU A 16 -17.60 -0.17 28.62
C GLU A 16 -18.65 0.37 27.64
N HIS A 17 -18.36 0.27 26.34
CA HIS A 17 -19.24 0.78 25.29
C HIS A 17 -20.22 -0.28 24.72
N GLY A 18 -20.43 -1.39 25.43
CA GLY A 18 -21.48 -2.36 25.11
C GLY A 18 -21.15 -3.34 23.97
N LEU A 19 -19.88 -3.45 23.57
CA LEU A 19 -19.41 -4.35 22.51
C LEU A 19 -18.93 -5.71 23.04
N ARG A 20 -19.52 -6.23 24.12
CA ARG A 20 -19.14 -7.52 24.76
C ARG A 20 -19.15 -8.71 23.79
N GLY A 21 -20.06 -8.71 22.81
CA GLY A 21 -20.15 -9.74 21.77
C GLY A 21 -19.17 -9.58 20.60
N TRP A 22 -18.41 -8.47 20.56
CA TRP A 22 -17.46 -8.20 19.49
C TRP A 22 -16.09 -8.79 19.80
N ARG A 23 -15.41 -9.27 18.77
CA ARG A 23 -14.05 -9.80 18.87
C ARG A 23 -13.01 -8.69 18.69
N LEU A 24 -11.90 -8.84 19.38
CA LEU A 24 -10.69 -8.05 19.19
C LEU A 24 -9.66 -8.87 18.39
N GLU A 25 -9.07 -8.28 17.35
CA GLU A 25 -8.03 -8.91 16.55
C GLU A 25 -6.78 -8.02 16.47
N LEU A 26 -5.60 -8.62 16.61
CA LEU A 26 -4.33 -7.96 16.29
C LEU A 26 -3.84 -8.46 14.94
N ASP A 27 -3.63 -7.54 14.00
CA ASP A 27 -3.13 -7.84 12.67
C ASP A 27 -1.73 -7.26 12.41
N ARG A 28 -1.21 -7.50 11.20
CA ARG A 28 0.12 -7.06 10.76
C ARG A 28 0.06 -5.90 9.76
N ALA A 29 -1.02 -5.12 9.74
CA ALA A 29 -1.10 -3.93 8.90
C ALA A 29 0.02 -2.96 9.29
N LYS A 30 0.60 -2.27 8.32
CA LYS A 30 1.73 -1.34 8.55
C LYS A 30 1.40 0.12 8.24
N ARG A 31 0.16 0.38 7.79
CA ARG A 31 -0.33 1.69 7.36
C ARG A 31 -1.72 2.06 7.88
N ARG A 32 -2.33 1.18 8.66
CA ARG A 32 -3.67 1.35 9.21
C ARG A 32 -3.60 0.93 10.68
N ALA A 33 -3.86 1.87 11.58
CA ALA A 33 -3.75 1.64 13.03
C ALA A 33 -4.91 0.78 13.56
N GLY A 34 -6.14 1.07 13.15
CA GLY A 34 -7.36 0.37 13.55
C GLY A 34 -8.27 -0.03 12.39
N ILE A 35 -9.22 -0.94 12.60
CA ILE A 35 -10.33 -1.21 11.68
C ILE A 35 -11.55 -1.75 12.42
N CYS A 36 -12.71 -1.23 12.08
CA CYS A 36 -14.00 -1.82 12.42
C CYS A 36 -14.53 -2.66 11.26
N ARG A 37 -14.79 -3.95 11.52
CA ARG A 37 -15.50 -4.83 10.59
C ARG A 37 -16.89 -5.14 11.12
N HIS A 38 -17.82 -4.24 10.83
CA HIS A 38 -19.16 -4.25 11.40
C HIS A 38 -19.92 -5.57 11.21
N HIS A 39 -19.91 -6.14 10.00
CA HIS A 39 -20.62 -7.39 9.71
C HIS A 39 -20.06 -8.62 10.45
N GLN A 40 -18.75 -8.62 10.75
CA GLN A 40 -18.11 -9.71 11.49
C GLN A 40 -18.05 -9.46 12.99
N GLN A 41 -18.51 -8.28 13.44
CA GLN A 41 -18.40 -7.78 14.81
C GLN A 41 -16.95 -7.86 15.32
N VAL A 42 -16.01 -7.29 14.56
CA VAL A 42 -14.58 -7.26 14.89
C VAL A 42 -14.08 -5.82 14.98
N ILE A 43 -13.33 -5.54 16.06
CA ILE A 43 -12.40 -4.42 16.14
C ILE A 43 -10.99 -4.96 15.95
N GLY A 44 -10.25 -4.42 14.99
CA GLY A 44 -8.88 -4.83 14.68
C GLY A 44 -7.88 -3.73 14.96
N LEU A 45 -6.73 -4.06 15.54
CA LEU A 45 -5.59 -3.15 15.73
C LEU A 45 -4.35 -3.69 15.02
N SER A 46 -3.52 -2.78 14.50
CA SER A 46 -2.22 -3.12 13.96
C SER A 46 -1.21 -3.32 15.09
N GLY A 47 -0.76 -4.56 15.31
CA GLY A 47 0.31 -4.82 16.27
C GLY A 47 1.62 -4.06 16.00
N PRO A 48 2.08 -3.95 14.74
CA PRO A 48 3.25 -3.12 14.42
C PRO A 48 3.09 -1.64 14.76
N ILE A 49 1.92 -1.04 14.52
CA ILE A 49 1.69 0.38 14.81
C ILE A 49 1.47 0.58 16.32
N THR A 50 0.65 -0.23 16.99
CA THR A 50 0.41 -0.15 18.44
C THR A 50 1.70 -0.10 19.27
N ARG A 51 2.75 -0.83 18.85
CA ARG A 51 4.05 -0.80 19.53
C ARG A 51 4.77 0.53 19.46
N LEU A 52 4.59 1.28 18.37
CA LEU A 52 5.29 2.54 18.12
C LEU A 52 4.61 3.75 18.80
N HIS A 53 3.33 3.63 19.13
CA HIS A 53 2.54 4.74 19.65
C HIS A 53 2.41 4.70 21.18
N PRO A 54 2.33 5.86 21.84
CA PRO A 54 2.00 5.94 23.26
C PRO A 54 0.57 5.46 23.51
N GLU A 55 0.27 5.13 24.77
CA GLU A 55 -1.04 4.61 25.17
C GLU A 55 -2.19 5.55 24.77
N ALA A 56 -2.04 6.86 24.93
CA ALA A 56 -3.08 7.84 24.57
C ALA A 56 -3.51 7.75 23.09
N GLU A 57 -2.56 7.56 22.17
CA GLU A 57 -2.84 7.43 20.74
C GLU A 57 -3.44 6.05 20.39
N VAL A 58 -3.03 5.01 21.10
CA VAL A 58 -3.61 3.67 20.98
C VAL A 58 -5.06 3.68 21.50
N ARG A 59 -5.31 4.34 22.63
CA ARG A 59 -6.64 4.57 23.21
C ARG A 59 -7.54 5.29 22.21
N ASP A 60 -7.06 6.39 21.62
CA ASP A 60 -7.84 7.16 20.63
C ASP A 60 -8.15 6.31 19.39
N THR A 61 -7.20 5.49 18.92
CA THR A 61 -7.43 4.52 17.83
C THR A 61 -8.51 3.50 18.20
N ILE A 62 -8.49 2.95 19.41
CA ILE A 62 -9.52 2.00 19.86
C ILE A 62 -10.90 2.67 19.87
N LEU A 63 -11.00 3.86 20.48
CA LEU A 63 -12.25 4.61 20.56
C LEU A 63 -12.76 5.01 19.16
N HIS A 64 -11.86 5.32 18.22
CA HIS A 64 -12.21 5.57 16.82
C HIS A 64 -12.95 4.39 16.19
N GLU A 65 -12.44 3.17 16.38
CA GLU A 65 -13.05 1.96 15.82
C GLU A 65 -14.33 1.56 16.56
N ILE A 66 -14.41 1.78 17.87
CA ILE A 66 -15.64 1.62 18.65
C ILE A 66 -16.72 2.60 18.16
N ALA A 67 -16.35 3.86 17.86
CA ALA A 67 -17.28 4.84 17.31
C ALA A 67 -17.86 4.38 15.96
N HIS A 68 -17.06 3.73 15.09
CA HIS A 68 -17.58 3.11 13.86
C HIS A 68 -18.58 1.99 14.15
N ALA A 69 -18.30 1.14 15.15
CA ALA A 69 -19.21 0.07 15.54
C ALA A 69 -20.56 0.61 16.04
N LEU A 70 -20.53 1.70 16.81
CA LEU A 70 -21.73 2.32 17.41
C LEU A 70 -22.51 3.21 16.43
N ALA A 71 -21.84 3.92 15.52
CA ALA A 71 -22.49 4.80 14.55
C ALA A 71 -23.13 4.04 13.37
N GLY A 72 -22.70 2.79 13.15
CA GLY A 72 -23.22 1.90 12.11
C GLY A 72 -22.46 2.02 10.77
N PRO A 73 -22.59 1.00 9.89
CA PRO A 73 -21.68 0.80 8.75
C PRO A 73 -21.84 1.83 7.63
N ARG A 74 -22.94 2.60 7.63
CA ARG A 74 -23.23 3.65 6.64
C ARG A 74 -22.77 5.04 7.09
N ALA A 75 -22.34 5.21 8.34
CA ALA A 75 -22.00 6.52 8.87
C ALA A 75 -20.68 7.07 8.30
N GLY A 76 -19.71 6.19 8.01
CA GLY A 76 -18.34 6.62 7.71
C GLY A 76 -17.81 7.57 8.79
N HIS A 77 -17.02 8.57 8.41
CA HIS A 77 -16.64 9.68 9.31
C HIS A 77 -17.62 10.87 9.23
N GLY A 78 -18.92 10.59 9.06
CA GLY A 78 -19.99 11.59 8.95
C GLY A 78 -20.46 12.12 10.33
N PRO A 79 -21.48 13.02 10.36
CA PRO A 79 -21.91 13.69 11.59
C PRO A 79 -22.31 12.74 12.72
N ALA A 80 -22.99 11.63 12.40
CA ALA A 80 -23.36 10.61 13.38
C ALA A 80 -22.13 9.98 14.05
N TRP A 81 -21.10 9.67 13.26
CA TRP A 81 -19.85 9.13 13.79
C TRP A 81 -19.09 10.15 14.63
N VAL A 82 -19.00 11.41 14.18
CA VAL A 82 -18.33 12.48 14.96
C VAL A 82 -19.01 12.69 16.31
N ALA A 83 -20.35 12.68 16.34
CA ALA A 83 -21.11 12.81 17.57
C ALA A 83 -20.83 11.66 18.54
N VAL A 84 -20.78 10.43 18.04
CA VAL A 84 -20.44 9.25 18.85
C VAL A 84 -18.99 9.32 19.33
N ALA A 85 -18.03 9.56 18.42
CA ALA A 85 -16.60 9.60 18.70
C ALA A 85 -16.30 10.58 19.85
N ARG A 86 -16.77 11.83 19.75
CA ARG A 86 -16.58 12.83 20.80
C ARG A 86 -17.25 12.44 22.12
N ARG A 87 -18.46 11.86 22.05
CA ARG A 87 -19.19 11.42 23.25
C ARG A 87 -18.44 10.34 24.04
N ILE A 88 -17.71 9.46 23.35
CA ILE A 88 -16.91 8.39 23.99
C ILE A 88 -15.45 8.81 24.24
N GLY A 89 -15.11 10.09 24.06
CA GLY A 89 -13.78 10.61 24.34
C GLY A 89 -12.74 10.40 23.23
N CYS A 90 -13.15 10.05 22.01
CA CYS A 90 -12.27 10.07 20.83
C CYS A 90 -12.10 11.51 20.30
N SER A 91 -10.90 11.83 19.83
CA SER A 91 -10.53 13.10 19.17
C SER A 91 -11.40 13.42 17.94
N ALA A 92 -11.93 12.37 17.29
CA ALA A 92 -12.59 12.41 15.98
C ALA A 92 -11.66 12.86 14.83
N GLU A 93 -10.34 12.79 15.02
CA GLU A 93 -9.38 13.02 13.95
C GLU A 93 -9.32 11.81 12.99
N ARG A 94 -9.18 12.10 11.69
CA ARG A 94 -9.15 11.06 10.64
C ARG A 94 -7.75 10.57 10.32
N CYS A 95 -6.78 11.46 10.45
CA CYS A 95 -5.40 11.22 10.04
C CYS A 95 -4.51 11.32 11.26
N VAL A 96 -3.66 10.33 11.44
CA VAL A 96 -2.52 10.43 12.33
C VAL A 96 -1.59 11.54 11.79
N PRO A 97 -0.97 12.37 12.64
CA PRO A 97 0.01 13.37 12.23
C PRO A 97 1.11 12.81 11.32
N VAL A 98 1.62 13.62 10.39
CA VAL A 98 2.63 13.20 9.40
C VAL A 98 3.96 12.82 10.06
N ASP A 99 4.25 13.39 11.22
CA ASP A 99 5.43 13.18 12.06
C ASP A 99 5.27 12.02 13.05
N ALA A 100 4.10 11.37 13.11
CA ALA A 100 3.90 10.26 14.01
C ALA A 100 4.77 9.05 13.63
N PRO A 101 5.21 8.24 14.62
CA PRO A 101 6.01 7.05 14.37
C PRO A 101 5.36 6.08 13.37
N ALA A 102 5.97 5.90 12.20
CA ALA A 102 5.51 4.95 11.19
C ALA A 102 6.34 3.67 11.21
N VAL A 103 5.71 2.54 10.85
CA VAL A 103 6.45 1.30 10.62
C VAL A 103 7.35 1.51 9.40
N PRO A 104 8.68 1.36 9.50
CA PRO A 104 9.55 1.61 8.36
C PRO A 104 9.32 0.59 7.25
N GLY A 105 9.35 1.05 6.00
CA GLY A 105 9.42 0.21 4.82
C GLY A 105 10.69 -0.64 4.82
N ALA A 106 10.58 -1.91 4.42
CA ALA A 106 11.75 -2.78 4.22
C ALA A 106 12.62 -2.32 3.04
N TRP A 107 12.03 -1.57 2.10
CA TRP A 107 12.69 -1.00 0.94
C TRP A 107 12.79 0.51 1.10
N VAL A 108 13.99 1.05 1.00
CA VAL A 108 14.24 2.49 1.05
C VAL A 108 14.84 2.93 -0.28
N GLY A 109 14.17 3.86 -0.93
CA GLY A 109 14.58 4.49 -2.17
C GLY A 109 15.23 5.83 -1.88
N ILE A 110 16.37 6.12 -2.50
CA ILE A 110 17.06 7.42 -2.42
C ILE A 110 17.24 7.95 -3.84
N CYS A 111 16.78 9.16 -4.12
CA CYS A 111 17.04 9.80 -5.42
C CYS A 111 18.39 10.54 -5.38
N PRO A 112 18.98 10.91 -6.54
CA PRO A 112 20.27 11.61 -6.60
C PRO A 112 20.36 12.95 -5.84
N GLN A 113 19.22 13.52 -5.44
CA GLN A 113 19.14 14.74 -4.63
C GLN A 113 18.94 14.47 -3.13
N GLY A 114 19.01 13.21 -2.70
CA GLY A 114 18.88 12.81 -1.30
C GLY A 114 17.46 12.63 -0.78
N HIS A 115 16.41 12.92 -1.56
CA HIS A 115 15.03 12.65 -1.14
C HIS A 115 14.80 11.15 -1.00
N THR A 116 14.08 10.76 0.06
CA THR A 116 13.83 9.36 0.39
C THR A 116 12.37 8.96 0.15
N ALA A 117 12.15 7.68 -0.09
CA ALA A 117 10.82 7.06 -0.12
C ALA A 117 10.91 5.63 0.41
N ASP A 118 10.00 5.21 1.27
CA ASP A 118 9.98 3.84 1.79
C ASP A 118 8.83 3.01 1.18
N ARG A 119 9.05 1.68 1.11
CA ARG A 119 8.01 0.70 0.75
C ARG A 119 8.16 -0.57 1.56
N HIS A 120 7.04 -1.18 1.94
CA HIS A 120 7.07 -2.50 2.58
C HIS A 120 7.28 -3.66 1.60
N ARG A 121 7.13 -3.44 0.28
CA ARG A 121 7.30 -4.46 -0.76
C ARG A 121 8.30 -3.98 -1.79
N ARG A 122 8.99 -4.93 -2.43
CA ARG A 122 9.91 -4.65 -3.54
C ARG A 122 9.23 -3.80 -4.62
N PRO A 123 9.85 -2.69 -5.04
CA PRO A 123 9.40 -1.97 -6.22
C PRO A 123 9.47 -2.85 -7.47
N GLU A 124 8.36 -2.93 -8.19
CA GLU A 124 8.29 -3.71 -9.43
C GLU A 124 8.48 -2.85 -10.68
N ARG A 125 8.50 -1.53 -10.53
CA ARG A 125 8.53 -0.52 -11.60
C ARG A 125 9.39 0.63 -11.13
N VAL A 126 10.00 1.37 -12.06
CA VAL A 126 10.80 2.55 -11.71
C VAL A 126 9.89 3.62 -11.09
N LEU A 127 10.36 4.19 -9.98
CA LEU A 127 9.72 5.35 -9.36
C LEU A 127 10.60 6.58 -9.58
N LEU A 128 9.93 7.70 -9.89
CA LEU A 128 10.56 9.00 -10.03
C LEU A 128 10.21 9.87 -8.83
N CYS A 129 11.18 10.60 -8.32
CA CYS A 129 11.00 11.56 -7.26
C CYS A 129 10.07 12.68 -7.72
N ALA A 130 8.99 12.87 -6.97
CA ALA A 130 7.97 13.89 -7.22
C ALA A 130 8.45 15.30 -6.81
N VAL A 131 9.36 15.39 -5.84
CA VAL A 131 9.99 16.65 -5.43
C VAL A 131 10.88 17.19 -6.54
N CYS A 132 11.67 16.31 -7.17
CA CYS A 132 12.58 16.64 -8.26
C CYS A 132 11.89 16.79 -9.63
N ARG A 133 10.59 17.10 -9.70
CA ARG A 133 9.80 17.07 -10.95
C ARG A 133 10.33 17.93 -12.11
N ARG A 134 11.13 18.96 -11.81
CA ARG A 134 11.74 19.86 -12.80
C ARG A 134 13.12 19.40 -13.30
N ARG A 135 13.65 18.29 -12.76
CA ARG A 135 14.96 17.73 -13.13
C ARG A 135 14.82 16.74 -14.31
N PRO A 136 15.91 16.44 -15.03
CA PRO A 136 15.95 15.33 -15.98
C PRO A 136 15.51 14.01 -15.35
N THR A 137 14.96 13.09 -16.16
CA THR A 137 14.40 11.83 -15.65
C THR A 137 15.43 11.00 -14.89
N GLN A 138 16.68 10.93 -15.37
CA GLN A 138 17.75 10.16 -14.71
C GLN A 138 18.05 10.68 -13.29
N GLU A 139 17.98 12.00 -13.07
CA GLU A 139 18.20 12.64 -11.75
C GLU A 139 17.03 12.46 -10.77
N ARG A 140 15.97 11.77 -11.20
CA ARG A 140 14.76 11.55 -10.41
C ARG A 140 14.57 10.10 -10.03
N ILE A 141 15.31 9.17 -10.61
CA ILE A 141 15.15 7.74 -10.36
C ILE A 141 15.57 7.43 -8.91
N PHE A 142 14.71 6.73 -8.18
CA PHE A 142 15.09 6.20 -6.87
C PHE A 142 15.97 4.96 -7.02
N GLU A 143 17.12 4.94 -6.35
CA GLU A 143 17.90 3.74 -6.11
C GLU A 143 17.42 3.07 -4.81
N TRP A 144 17.19 1.75 -4.86
CA TRP A 144 16.51 1.03 -3.78
C TRP A 144 17.43 0.09 -3.02
N LEU A 145 17.37 0.18 -1.70
CA LEU A 145 17.99 -0.74 -0.75
C LEU A 145 16.92 -1.55 -0.03
N HIS A 146 17.15 -2.84 0.15
CA HIS A 146 16.35 -3.73 1.00
C HIS A 146 17.08 -3.94 2.33
N HIS A 147 16.48 -3.48 3.43
CA HIS A 147 17.12 -3.49 4.75
C HIS A 147 18.55 -2.92 4.73
N GLY A 148 18.74 -1.80 4.00
CA GLY A 148 20.03 -1.12 3.88
C GLY A 148 21.04 -1.79 2.94
N ARG A 149 20.66 -2.89 2.25
CA ARG A 149 21.54 -3.61 1.32
C ARG A 149 21.01 -3.55 -0.10
N ALA A 150 21.91 -3.52 -1.08
CA ALA A 150 21.53 -3.70 -2.48
C ALA A 150 20.80 -5.04 -2.65
N ALA A 151 19.75 -5.07 -3.47
CA ALA A 151 18.94 -6.25 -3.68
C ALA A 151 18.53 -6.37 -5.15
N ALA A 152 18.38 -7.62 -5.61
CA ALA A 152 17.94 -7.90 -6.97
C ALA A 152 16.55 -7.31 -7.23
N MET A 153 16.48 -6.40 -8.22
CA MET A 153 15.25 -5.74 -8.62
C MET A 153 14.36 -6.65 -9.47
N HIS A 154 13.07 -6.34 -9.51
CA HIS A 154 12.13 -7.08 -10.35
C HIS A 154 12.46 -6.90 -11.85
N PRO A 155 12.28 -7.91 -12.73
CA PRO A 155 12.59 -7.77 -14.16
C PRO A 155 11.94 -6.56 -14.85
N ASN A 156 10.67 -6.29 -14.54
CA ASN A 156 9.98 -5.07 -15.00
C ASN A 156 10.68 -3.77 -14.57
N TYR A 157 11.23 -3.72 -13.35
CA TYR A 157 11.98 -2.56 -12.87
C TYR A 157 13.27 -2.40 -13.69
N VAL A 158 14.03 -3.49 -13.86
CA VAL A 158 15.29 -3.48 -14.61
C VAL A 158 15.08 -3.01 -16.04
N HIS A 159 14.05 -3.55 -16.72
CA HIS A 159 13.72 -3.16 -18.09
C HIS A 159 13.31 -1.69 -18.21
N GLU A 160 12.49 -1.17 -17.29
CA GLU A 160 12.15 0.25 -17.28
C GLU A 160 13.34 1.15 -16.96
N LEU A 161 14.22 0.73 -16.06
CA LEU A 161 15.42 1.47 -15.72
C LEU A 161 16.33 1.61 -16.95
N GLN A 162 16.59 0.50 -17.64
CA GLN A 162 17.38 0.52 -18.89
C GLN A 162 16.76 1.46 -19.94
N ALA A 163 15.46 1.34 -20.18
CA ALA A 163 14.76 2.22 -21.13
C ALA A 163 14.91 3.70 -20.77
N LEU A 164 14.77 4.07 -19.49
CA LEU A 164 14.93 5.45 -19.05
C LEU A 164 16.37 5.96 -19.17
N LEU A 165 17.36 5.12 -18.86
CA LEU A 165 18.78 5.48 -19.01
C LEU A 165 19.15 5.72 -20.48
N GLU A 166 18.55 4.95 -21.39
CA GLU A 166 18.68 5.10 -22.85
C GLU A 166 17.84 6.27 -23.41
N GLY A 167 17.16 7.05 -22.56
CA GLY A 167 16.31 8.17 -23.00
C GLY A 167 15.00 7.76 -23.66
N ARG A 168 14.62 6.48 -23.62
CA ARG A 168 13.36 5.99 -24.17
C ARG A 168 12.18 6.37 -23.28
N ARG A 169 11.05 6.70 -23.91
CA ARG A 169 9.79 6.95 -23.20
C ARG A 169 9.18 5.63 -22.73
N LEU A 170 8.85 5.55 -21.44
CA LEU A 170 8.10 4.42 -20.91
C LEU A 170 6.66 4.43 -21.43
N VAL A 171 6.25 3.33 -22.06
CA VAL A 171 4.85 3.11 -22.49
C VAL A 171 4.24 2.02 -21.62
N ARG A 172 3.12 2.35 -20.95
CA ARG A 172 2.38 1.39 -20.14
C ARG A 172 1.25 0.81 -20.97
N LEU A 173 1.31 -0.49 -21.21
CA LEU A 173 0.29 -1.20 -21.98
C LEU A 173 -0.93 -1.49 -21.09
N GLY A 174 -2.03 -0.82 -21.39
CA GLY A 174 -3.34 -1.05 -20.78
C GLY A 174 -4.24 -1.92 -21.67
N PRO A 175 -5.42 -2.32 -21.18
CA PRO A 175 -6.43 -2.99 -22.00
C PRO A 175 -6.70 -2.22 -23.31
N GLY A 176 -6.75 -2.94 -24.43
CA GLY A 176 -6.93 -2.39 -25.77
C GLY A 176 -5.64 -2.04 -26.52
N CYS A 177 -4.51 -1.87 -25.83
CA CYS A 177 -3.23 -1.61 -26.51
C CYS A 177 -2.77 -2.82 -27.35
N ARG A 178 -2.13 -2.55 -28.49
CA ARG A 178 -1.38 -3.57 -29.24
C ARG A 178 -0.02 -3.79 -28.59
N ALA A 179 0.35 -5.05 -28.43
CA ALA A 179 1.60 -5.45 -27.80
C ALA A 179 2.29 -6.56 -28.59
N ARG A 180 3.61 -6.45 -28.77
CA ARG A 180 4.47 -7.49 -29.31
C ARG A 180 5.15 -8.23 -28.17
N ILE A 181 5.18 -9.55 -28.24
CA ILE A 181 5.87 -10.40 -27.27
C ILE A 181 7.35 -10.44 -27.62
N THR A 182 8.20 -10.01 -26.68
CA THR A 182 9.66 -9.98 -26.86
C THR A 182 10.36 -11.15 -26.18
N VAL A 183 9.67 -11.85 -25.26
CA VAL A 183 10.23 -13.04 -24.58
C VAL A 183 10.61 -14.11 -25.62
N PRO A 184 11.84 -14.63 -25.59
CA PRO A 184 12.26 -15.72 -26.47
C PRO A 184 11.37 -16.96 -26.29
N GLY A 185 11.05 -17.64 -27.40
CA GLY A 185 10.27 -18.88 -27.41
C GLY A 185 9.16 -18.88 -28.46
N ARG A 186 8.21 -19.81 -28.32
CA ARG A 186 7.14 -20.08 -29.31
C ARG A 186 6.34 -18.85 -29.74
N PHE A 187 6.19 -17.89 -28.84
CA PHE A 187 5.36 -16.70 -29.06
C PHE A 187 6.19 -15.43 -29.34
N HIS A 188 7.52 -15.55 -29.46
CA HIS A 188 8.39 -14.41 -29.77
C HIS A 188 7.95 -13.71 -31.07
N GLY A 189 7.93 -12.38 -31.05
CA GLY A 189 7.54 -11.53 -32.18
C GLY A 189 6.03 -11.47 -32.45
N ARG A 190 5.20 -12.28 -31.79
CA ARG A 190 3.74 -12.26 -31.96
C ARG A 190 3.15 -10.97 -31.44
N VAL A 191 2.22 -10.42 -32.21
CA VAL A 191 1.45 -9.22 -31.85
C VAL A 191 0.04 -9.62 -31.46
N GLY A 192 -0.45 -9.04 -30.37
CA GLY A 192 -1.82 -9.23 -29.89
C GLY A 192 -2.36 -8.00 -29.19
N THR A 193 -3.57 -8.14 -28.65
CA THR A 193 -4.24 -7.06 -27.90
C THR A 193 -4.18 -7.35 -26.41
N VAL A 194 -3.77 -6.36 -25.62
CA VAL A 194 -3.82 -6.48 -24.16
C VAL A 194 -5.28 -6.52 -23.70
N VAL A 195 -5.65 -7.57 -22.98
CA VAL A 195 -7.00 -7.74 -22.43
C VAL A 195 -7.07 -7.41 -20.94
N ARG A 196 -5.94 -7.52 -20.23
CA ARG A 196 -5.82 -7.19 -18.81
C ARG A 196 -4.39 -6.76 -18.52
N SER A 197 -4.24 -5.70 -17.73
CA SER A 197 -2.94 -5.23 -17.25
C SER A 197 -2.90 -5.39 -15.74
N GLY A 198 -2.19 -6.42 -15.28
CA GLY A 198 -1.98 -6.70 -13.87
C GLY A 198 -0.74 -5.99 -13.33
N ARG A 199 -0.48 -6.21 -12.04
CA ARG A 199 0.63 -5.57 -11.32
C ARG A 199 2.00 -5.92 -11.92
N THR A 200 2.27 -7.19 -12.14
CA THR A 200 3.56 -7.71 -12.66
C THR A 200 3.50 -8.22 -14.09
N LYS A 201 2.30 -8.53 -14.60
CA LYS A 201 2.08 -9.14 -15.91
C LYS A 201 0.98 -8.43 -16.68
N VAL A 202 1.02 -8.57 -18.00
CA VAL A 202 -0.09 -8.28 -18.91
C VAL A 202 -0.62 -9.57 -19.52
N ALA A 203 -1.92 -9.63 -19.74
CA ALA A 203 -2.55 -10.69 -20.50
C ALA A 203 -2.74 -10.19 -21.94
N VAL A 204 -2.10 -10.85 -22.90
CA VAL A 204 -2.15 -10.51 -24.33
C VAL A 204 -2.93 -11.58 -25.07
N ARG A 205 -4.00 -11.18 -25.76
CA ARG A 205 -4.76 -12.07 -26.64
C ARG A 205 -4.06 -12.12 -28.01
N VAL A 206 -3.62 -13.32 -28.36
CA VAL A 206 -3.07 -13.69 -29.68
C VAL A 206 -4.00 -14.72 -30.33
N LYS A 207 -3.67 -15.17 -31.55
CA LYS A 207 -4.49 -16.15 -32.30
C LYS A 207 -4.65 -17.47 -31.52
N GLU A 208 -3.61 -17.89 -30.82
CA GLU A 208 -3.52 -19.16 -30.09
C GLU A 208 -4.16 -19.12 -28.69
N GLY A 209 -4.59 -17.95 -28.21
CA GLY A 209 -5.20 -17.80 -26.89
C GLY A 209 -4.75 -16.55 -26.15
N VAL A 210 -4.88 -16.56 -24.82
CA VAL A 210 -4.44 -15.46 -23.94
C VAL A 210 -3.15 -15.86 -23.22
N LEU A 211 -2.11 -15.05 -23.39
CA LEU A 211 -0.80 -15.27 -22.81
C LEU A 211 -0.56 -14.30 -21.66
N GLU A 212 -0.11 -14.81 -20.51
CA GLU A 212 0.34 -13.97 -19.39
C GLU A 212 1.85 -13.73 -19.49
N VAL A 213 2.24 -12.49 -19.75
CA VAL A 213 3.64 -12.10 -19.97
C VAL A 213 4.03 -11.00 -18.99
N ALA A 214 5.25 -11.02 -18.45
CA ALA A 214 5.77 -9.92 -17.65
C ALA A 214 5.76 -8.60 -18.46
N HIS A 215 5.62 -7.44 -17.81
CA HIS A 215 5.69 -6.14 -18.52
C HIS A 215 7.03 -5.95 -19.27
N ALA A 216 8.14 -6.51 -18.76
CA ALA A 216 9.44 -6.51 -19.45
C ALA A 216 9.48 -7.39 -20.71
N GLY A 217 8.52 -8.31 -20.88
CA GLY A 217 8.46 -9.25 -22.00
C GLY A 217 7.53 -8.82 -23.12
N VAL A 218 7.08 -7.56 -23.11
CA VAL A 218 6.19 -6.99 -24.11
C VAL A 218 6.60 -5.57 -24.45
N GLU A 219 6.35 -5.16 -25.69
CA GLU A 219 6.54 -3.79 -26.17
C GLU A 219 5.32 -3.32 -26.98
N PRO A 220 5.11 -2.00 -27.14
CA PRO A 220 4.10 -1.48 -28.05
C PRO A 220 4.33 -1.96 -29.49
N ALA A 221 3.26 -2.30 -30.21
CA ALA A 221 3.30 -2.85 -31.57
C ALA A 221 2.52 -2.02 -32.59
#